data_AF-A0A3B8IEH3-F1
#
_entry.id   AF-A0A3B8IEH3-F1
#
_cell.length_a   1.000
_cell.length_b   1.000
_cell.length_c   1.000
_cell.angle_alpha   90.00
_cell.angle_beta   90.00
_cell.angle_gamma   90.00
#
_symmetry.space_group_name_H-M   'P 1'
#
loop_
_entity.id
_entity.type
_entity.pdbx_description
1 polymer ?
#
loop_
_entity_poly.entity_id
_entity_poly.type
_entity_poly.pdbx_seq_one_letter_code
_entity_poly.pdbx_strand_id
1 'polypeptide(L)'
;MYPFLTESNRRDLREQLYTAYVQRGDNDNETDNKEVAARIAKLRAERAQLMGYESHAHFVLEERMLKTPAEVYDLLMQLWKPALERAKVEVADMQAVVDAEGGDFEIAAWDWWQYSEKVRVAKYDLDEAALKPYLSLDNVLNGVFATTNKLWGLTFTEIFDINLYHPDARVWEVKDKDGSHLGIFIGDYFTRSNKRGGAWMSSFRGQSNLDGSQRPIVVNVCNFPAPVGDDPALLSFGNVTTLFHEFGHAMHGILTNVTYGSMAGTSGPRDLA
;
A
#
# COMPACT_ATOMS: atom_id res chain seq x y z
N MET A 1 -12.46 5.62 7.58
CA MET A 1 -12.59 6.85 6.77
C MET A 1 -13.25 6.55 5.44
N TYR A 2 -12.61 5.82 4.52
CA TYR A 2 -13.12 5.65 3.16
C TYR A 2 -14.57 5.14 3.05
N PRO A 3 -15.00 4.08 3.77
CA PRO A 3 -16.40 3.65 3.70
C PRO A 3 -17.40 4.75 4.10
N PHE A 4 -17.06 5.59 5.06
CA PHE A 4 -17.93 6.70 5.44
C PHE A 4 -17.97 7.81 4.37
N LEU A 5 -16.82 8.12 3.75
CA LEU A 5 -16.75 9.10 2.66
C LEU A 5 -17.47 8.62 1.39
N THR A 6 -17.53 7.31 1.16
CA THR A 6 -18.25 6.71 0.02
C THR A 6 -19.76 6.61 0.28
N GLU A 7 -20.16 6.02 1.40
CA GLU A 7 -21.55 5.58 1.62
C GLU A 7 -22.44 6.61 2.31
N SER A 8 -21.88 7.53 3.10
CA SER A 8 -22.68 8.43 3.93
C SER A 8 -23.33 9.53 3.10
N ASN A 9 -24.65 9.66 3.19
CA ASN A 9 -25.39 10.79 2.60
C ASN A 9 -25.28 12.10 3.40
N ARG A 10 -24.60 12.09 4.55
CA ARG A 10 -24.37 13.28 5.37
C ARG A 10 -23.12 14.02 4.93
N ARG A 11 -23.27 14.90 3.92
CA ARG A 11 -22.16 15.70 3.36
C ARG A 11 -21.41 16.49 4.44
N ASP A 12 -22.13 17.09 5.37
CA ASP A 12 -21.56 17.83 6.50
C ASP A 12 -20.62 16.97 7.37
N LEU A 13 -20.96 15.69 7.56
CA LEU A 13 -20.11 14.76 8.31
C LEU A 13 -18.95 14.24 7.47
N ARG A 14 -19.13 14.09 6.15
CA ARG A 14 -18.01 13.75 5.25
C ARG A 14 -16.96 14.86 5.24
N GLU A 15 -17.40 16.11 5.18
CA GLU A 15 -16.54 17.29 5.27
C GLU A 15 -15.79 17.32 6.60
N GLN A 16 -16.48 17.18 7.74
CA GLN A 16 -15.85 17.14 9.05
C GLN A 16 -14.79 16.03 9.16
N LEU A 17 -15.13 14.81 8.72
CA LEU A 17 -14.21 13.67 8.75
C LEU A 17 -12.99 13.89 7.85
N TYR A 18 -13.20 14.36 6.62
CA TYR A 18 -12.13 14.61 5.66
C TYR A 18 -11.18 15.70 6.20
N THR A 19 -11.73 16.83 6.65
CA THR A 19 -10.98 17.95 7.21
C THR A 19 -10.16 17.52 8.41
N ALA A 20 -10.77 16.80 9.36
CA ALA A 20 -10.05 16.27 10.52
C ALA A 20 -8.91 15.30 10.12
N TYR A 21 -9.09 14.52 9.05
CA TYR A 21 -8.08 13.59 8.57
C TYR A 21 -6.88 14.28 7.91
N VAL A 22 -7.12 15.29 7.07
CA VAL A 22 -6.05 16.02 6.36
C VAL A 22 -5.28 16.96 7.29
N GLN A 23 -5.91 17.43 8.36
CA GLN A 23 -5.27 18.26 9.38
C GLN A 23 -4.47 17.46 10.42
N ARG A 24 -4.41 16.12 10.35
CA ARG A 24 -3.63 15.34 11.32
C ARG A 24 -2.15 15.73 11.28
N GLY A 25 -1.64 16.17 12.43
CA GLY A 25 -0.28 16.69 12.54
C GLY A 25 -0.11 18.12 12.02
N ASP A 26 -1.20 18.86 11.80
CA ASP A 26 -1.20 20.27 11.36
C ASP A 26 -2.35 21.03 12.06
N ASN A 27 -2.26 21.14 13.39
CA ASN A 27 -3.35 21.63 14.26
C ASN A 27 -2.88 22.54 15.42
N ASP A 28 -1.65 23.04 15.37
CA ASP A 28 -1.06 23.95 16.37
C ASP A 28 -1.15 23.41 17.81
N ASN A 29 -0.97 22.10 17.95
CA ASN A 29 -1.06 21.37 19.22
C ASN A 29 0.20 20.53 19.50
N GLU A 30 0.19 19.73 20.56
CA GLU A 30 1.33 18.89 20.98
C GLU A 30 1.76 17.82 19.97
N THR A 31 0.91 17.52 18.97
CA THR A 31 1.19 16.56 17.89
C THR A 31 1.43 17.24 16.54
N ASP A 32 1.64 18.56 16.53
CA ASP A 32 1.90 19.33 15.32
C ASP A 32 3.27 19.00 14.71
N ASN A 33 3.30 18.79 13.39
CA ASN A 33 4.47 18.37 12.65
C ASN A 33 5.12 19.50 11.83
N LYS A 34 4.59 20.74 11.83
CA LYS A 34 5.10 21.83 10.99
C LYS A 34 6.56 22.14 11.29
N GLU A 35 6.89 22.36 12.57
CA GLU A 35 8.27 22.65 12.98
C GLU A 35 9.21 21.48 12.71
N VAL A 36 8.75 20.25 12.96
CA VAL A 36 9.51 19.02 12.70
C VAL A 36 9.79 18.87 11.20
N ALA A 37 8.80 19.08 10.35
CA ALA A 37 8.93 19.00 8.90
C ALA A 37 9.90 20.07 8.37
N ALA A 38 9.77 21.31 8.82
CA ALA A 38 10.68 22.40 8.44
C ALA A 38 12.12 22.11 8.88
N ARG A 39 12.31 21.58 10.10
CA ARG A 39 13.62 21.16 10.60
C ARG A 39 14.21 20.02 9.79
N ILE A 40 13.41 19.01 9.43
CA ILE A 40 13.85 17.90 8.56
C ILE A 40 14.29 18.44 7.19
N ALA A 41 13.54 19.36 6.58
CA ALA A 41 13.89 19.96 5.30
C ALA A 41 15.21 20.73 5.37
N LYS A 42 15.40 21.56 6.41
CA LYS A 42 16.65 22.29 6.67
C LYS A 42 17.83 21.33 6.83
N LEU A 43 17.71 20.33 7.71
CA LEU A 43 18.79 19.36 7.96
C LEU A 43 19.13 18.52 6.71
N ARG A 44 18.14 18.22 5.87
CA ARG A 44 18.36 17.54 4.59
C ARG A 44 19.16 18.40 3.61
N ALA A 45 18.89 19.70 3.54
CA ALA A 45 19.63 20.64 2.71
C ALA A 45 21.08 20.82 3.22
N GLU A 46 21.26 21.02 4.53
CA GLU A 46 22.59 21.12 5.16
C GLU A 46 23.43 19.86 4.91
N ARG A 47 22.84 18.66 5.08
CA ARG A 47 23.52 17.40 4.77
C ARG A 47 23.97 17.32 3.32
N ALA A 48 23.13 17.73 2.37
CA ALA A 48 23.47 17.68 0.96
C ALA A 48 24.67 18.59 0.64
N GLN A 49 24.66 19.82 1.17
CA GLN A 49 25.75 20.78 1.00
C GLN A 49 27.06 20.28 1.61
N LEU A 50 27.02 19.72 2.82
CA LEU A 50 28.20 19.14 3.47
C LEU A 50 28.81 17.98 2.66
N MET A 51 27.98 17.24 1.93
CA MET A 51 28.40 16.13 1.07
C MET A 51 28.74 16.59 -0.36
N GLY A 52 28.68 17.89 -0.66
CA GLY A 52 29.04 18.45 -1.97
C GLY A 52 27.93 18.39 -3.04
N TYR A 53 26.68 18.11 -2.66
CA TYR A 53 25.53 18.09 -3.58
C TYR A 53 24.77 19.41 -3.54
N GLU A 54 24.19 19.79 -4.69
CA GLU A 54 23.38 21.00 -4.82
C GLU A 54 22.11 20.96 -3.95
N SER A 55 21.48 19.79 -3.83
CA SER A 55 20.26 19.63 -3.04
C SER A 55 20.13 18.23 -2.48
N HIS A 56 19.20 18.07 -1.51
CA HIS A 56 18.88 16.76 -0.97
C HIS A 56 18.41 15.78 -2.05
N ALA A 57 17.69 16.24 -3.08
CA ALA A 57 17.24 15.39 -4.17
C ALA A 57 18.43 14.85 -4.97
N HIS A 58 19.40 15.69 -5.33
CA HIS A 58 20.65 15.25 -5.98
C HIS A 58 21.40 14.20 -5.15
N PHE A 59 21.48 14.42 -3.83
CA PHE A 59 22.12 13.46 -2.92
C PHE A 59 21.43 12.09 -2.90
N VAL A 60 20.10 12.04 -2.83
CA VAL A 60 19.39 10.75 -2.71
C VAL A 60 19.34 10.00 -4.04
N LEU A 61 19.28 10.72 -5.16
CA LEU A 61 19.13 10.13 -6.50
C LEU A 61 20.39 9.48 -7.05
N GLU A 62 21.57 9.75 -6.47
CA GLU A 62 22.81 9.07 -6.83
C GLU A 62 22.67 7.53 -6.78
N GLU A 63 22.01 7.03 -5.74
CA GLU A 63 21.73 5.60 -5.50
C GLU A 63 20.34 5.16 -6.03
N ARG A 64 19.73 5.91 -6.93
CA ARG A 64 18.42 5.58 -7.54
C ARG A 64 18.59 5.23 -9.03
N MET A 65 17.55 4.72 -9.67
CA MET A 65 17.57 4.46 -11.11
C MET A 65 17.60 5.77 -11.88
N LEU A 66 16.72 6.72 -11.53
CA LEU A 66 16.80 8.09 -12.03
C LEU A 66 17.87 8.86 -11.24
N LYS A 67 18.80 9.51 -11.95
CA LYS A 67 20.03 10.05 -11.34
C LYS A 67 19.92 11.52 -10.99
N THR A 68 18.99 12.24 -11.58
CA THR A 68 18.85 13.69 -11.40
C THR A 68 17.41 14.11 -11.12
N PRO A 69 17.19 15.21 -10.37
CA PRO A 69 15.86 15.76 -10.16
C PRO A 69 15.16 16.16 -11.47
N ALA A 70 15.93 16.60 -12.48
CA ALA A 70 15.38 16.96 -13.79
C ALA A 70 14.73 15.76 -14.48
N GLU A 71 15.41 14.61 -14.52
CA GLU A 71 14.84 13.36 -15.08
C GLU A 71 13.59 12.91 -14.33
N VAL A 72 13.56 13.08 -13.00
CA VAL A 72 12.36 12.80 -12.19
C VAL A 72 11.20 13.70 -12.61
N TYR A 73 11.42 15.02 -12.71
CA TYR A 73 10.37 15.94 -13.14
C TYR A 73 9.91 15.68 -14.57
N ASP A 74 10.83 15.35 -15.48
CA ASP A 74 10.48 15.03 -16.86
C ASP A 74 9.54 13.81 -16.94
N LEU A 75 9.83 12.75 -16.17
CA LEU A 75 8.95 11.59 -16.06
C LEU A 75 7.61 11.95 -15.40
N LEU A 76 7.63 12.66 -14.27
CA LEU A 76 6.41 13.05 -13.57
C LEU A 76 5.51 13.94 -14.43
N MET A 77 6.08 14.84 -15.24
CA MET A 77 5.32 15.73 -16.10
C MET A 77 4.69 15.03 -17.31
N GLN A 78 5.27 13.91 -17.77
CA GLN A 78 4.65 13.04 -18.77
C GLN A 78 3.37 12.39 -18.25
N LEU A 79 3.32 12.07 -16.94
CA LEU A 79 2.12 11.54 -16.29
C LEU A 79 1.14 12.64 -15.86
N TRP A 80 1.64 13.73 -15.27
CA TRP A 80 0.83 14.78 -14.66
C TRP A 80 -0.12 15.44 -15.66
N LYS A 81 0.39 15.79 -16.85
CA LYS A 81 -0.41 16.48 -17.88
C LYS A 81 -1.65 15.67 -18.30
N PRO A 82 -1.53 14.41 -18.79
CA PRO A 82 -2.70 13.62 -19.15
C PRO A 82 -3.56 13.25 -17.93
N ALA A 83 -2.96 13.00 -16.76
CA ALA A 83 -3.72 12.70 -15.54
C ALA A 83 -4.60 13.88 -15.11
N LEU A 84 -4.10 15.11 -15.20
CA LEU A 84 -4.86 16.33 -14.88
C LEU A 84 -6.02 16.52 -15.86
N GLU A 85 -5.80 16.32 -17.16
CA GLU A 85 -6.88 16.39 -18.14
C GLU A 85 -7.96 15.33 -17.89
N ARG A 86 -7.57 14.12 -17.50
CA ARG A 86 -8.52 13.08 -17.12
C ARG A 86 -9.29 13.43 -15.84
N ALA A 87 -8.60 13.94 -14.81
CA ALA A 87 -9.22 14.32 -13.54
C ALA A 87 -10.27 15.43 -13.72
N LYS A 88 -10.04 16.40 -14.63
CA LYS A 88 -11.04 17.43 -14.97
C LYS A 88 -12.32 16.83 -15.56
N VAL A 89 -12.19 15.83 -16.43
CA VAL A 89 -13.35 15.10 -16.99
C VAL A 89 -14.09 14.36 -15.88
N GLU A 90 -13.38 13.71 -14.96
CA GLU A 90 -14.00 12.97 -13.85
C GLU A 90 -14.72 13.88 -12.87
N VAL A 91 -14.16 15.06 -12.55
CA VAL A 91 -14.86 16.06 -11.74
C VAL A 91 -16.11 16.57 -12.44
N ALA A 92 -16.05 16.80 -13.76
CA ALA A 92 -17.24 17.20 -14.53
C ALA A 92 -18.31 16.11 -14.55
N ASP A 93 -17.92 14.83 -14.70
CA ASP A 93 -18.83 13.69 -14.59
C ASP A 93 -19.51 13.64 -13.21
N MET A 94 -18.75 13.88 -12.14
CA MET A 94 -19.26 13.92 -10.77
C MET A 94 -20.22 15.11 -10.54
N GLN A 95 -19.89 16.29 -11.07
CA GLN A 95 -20.75 17.47 -10.96
C GLN A 95 -22.09 17.25 -11.68
N ALA A 96 -22.09 16.60 -12.85
CA ALA A 96 -23.33 16.27 -13.55
C ALA A 96 -24.25 15.36 -12.73
N VAL A 97 -23.70 14.48 -11.88
CA VAL A 97 -24.49 13.67 -10.94
C VAL A 97 -25.07 14.53 -9.82
N VAL A 98 -24.31 15.49 -9.27
CA VAL A 98 -24.83 16.46 -8.29
C VAL A 98 -26.04 17.21 -8.87
N ASP A 99 -25.88 17.75 -10.07
CA ASP A 99 -26.90 18.55 -10.75
C ASP A 99 -28.16 17.71 -11.04
N ALA A 100 -27.98 16.46 -11.48
CA ALA A 100 -29.09 15.53 -11.76
C ALA A 100 -29.86 15.12 -10.49
N GLU A 101 -29.19 15.09 -9.33
CA GLU A 101 -29.81 14.84 -8.03
C GLU A 101 -30.47 16.10 -7.43
N GLY A 102 -30.37 17.25 -8.11
CA GLY A 102 -30.88 18.53 -7.63
C GLY A 102 -30.03 19.14 -6.51
N GLY A 103 -28.76 18.76 -6.42
CA GLY A 103 -27.81 19.38 -5.49
C GLY A 103 -27.43 20.80 -5.91
N ASP A 104 -27.19 21.67 -4.94
CA ASP A 104 -26.86 23.09 -5.14
C ASP A 104 -25.45 23.40 -4.61
N PHE A 105 -24.48 22.54 -4.94
CA PHE A 105 -23.09 22.69 -4.50
C PHE A 105 -22.09 22.24 -5.58
N GLU A 106 -20.90 22.81 -5.52
CA GLU A 106 -19.76 22.35 -6.32
C GLU A 106 -19.06 21.17 -5.63
N ILE A 107 -18.63 20.18 -6.42
CA ILE A 107 -17.84 19.04 -5.94
C ILE A 107 -16.60 19.54 -5.19
N ALA A 108 -16.48 19.12 -3.94
CA ALA A 108 -15.31 19.35 -3.11
C ALA A 108 -14.55 18.06 -2.83
N ALA A 109 -13.37 18.16 -2.19
CA ALA A 109 -12.51 17.00 -1.96
C ALA A 109 -13.18 15.87 -1.16
N TRP A 110 -14.04 16.21 -0.19
CA TRP A 110 -14.79 15.23 0.62
C TRP A 110 -15.98 14.59 -0.11
N ASP A 111 -16.32 15.07 -1.31
CA ASP A 111 -17.40 14.53 -2.15
C ASP A 111 -16.88 13.47 -3.14
N TRP A 112 -15.57 13.44 -3.40
CA TRP A 112 -14.94 12.61 -4.43
C TRP A 112 -15.34 11.13 -4.33
N TRP A 113 -15.20 10.52 -3.15
CA TRP A 113 -15.45 9.08 -2.97
C TRP A 113 -16.90 8.71 -3.29
N GLN A 114 -17.88 9.41 -2.71
CA GLN A 114 -19.29 9.14 -2.96
C GLN A 114 -19.65 9.36 -4.44
N TYR A 115 -19.28 10.50 -5.01
CA TYR A 115 -19.71 10.83 -6.38
C TYR A 115 -18.97 10.03 -7.44
N SER A 116 -17.71 9.62 -7.20
CA SER A 116 -17.01 8.67 -8.07
C SER A 116 -17.71 7.31 -8.12
N GLU A 117 -18.27 6.85 -6.99
CA GLU A 117 -19.02 5.58 -6.96
C GLU A 117 -20.36 5.71 -7.68
N LYS A 118 -21.07 6.81 -7.50
CA LYS A 118 -22.31 7.08 -8.26
C LYS A 118 -22.06 7.13 -9.76
N VAL A 119 -20.97 7.78 -10.19
CA VAL A 119 -20.54 7.80 -11.60
C VAL A 119 -20.22 6.37 -12.08
N ARG A 120 -19.53 5.55 -11.27
CA ARG A 120 -19.20 4.16 -11.62
C ARG A 120 -20.46 3.34 -11.86
N VAL A 121 -21.42 3.38 -10.93
CA VAL A 121 -22.70 2.67 -11.06
C VAL A 121 -23.45 3.14 -12.30
N ALA A 122 -23.56 4.46 -12.51
CA ALA A 122 -24.28 5.02 -13.66
C ALA A 122 -23.65 4.67 -15.02
N LYS A 123 -22.31 4.59 -15.11
CA LYS A 123 -21.60 4.31 -16.36
C LYS A 123 -21.39 2.83 -16.65
N TYR A 124 -21.26 1.99 -15.62
CA TYR A 124 -20.79 0.62 -15.76
C TYR A 124 -21.73 -0.44 -15.17
N ASP A 125 -22.82 -0.04 -14.50
CA ASP A 125 -23.71 -0.95 -13.76
C ASP A 125 -22.92 -1.86 -12.79
N LEU A 126 -21.88 -1.27 -12.18
CA LEU A 126 -20.94 -1.95 -11.30
C LEU A 126 -20.90 -1.26 -9.95
N ASP A 127 -21.32 -1.99 -8.92
CA ASP A 127 -21.21 -1.63 -7.51
C ASP A 127 -20.06 -2.42 -6.88
N GLU A 128 -19.06 -1.74 -6.32
CA GLU A 128 -17.93 -2.39 -5.65
C GLU A 128 -18.40 -3.22 -4.42
N ALA A 129 -19.48 -2.81 -3.75
CA ALA A 129 -20.03 -3.54 -2.61
C ALA A 129 -20.57 -4.92 -3.02
N ALA A 130 -21.04 -5.07 -4.26
CA ALA A 130 -21.52 -6.36 -4.79
C ALA A 130 -20.40 -7.40 -4.96
N LEU A 131 -19.14 -6.96 -5.09
CA LEU A 131 -17.98 -7.85 -5.19
C LEU A 131 -17.50 -8.36 -3.83
N LYS A 132 -17.74 -7.58 -2.76
CA LYS A 132 -17.19 -7.82 -1.43
C LYS A 132 -17.47 -9.22 -0.85
N PRO A 133 -18.66 -9.84 -1.02
CA PRO A 133 -18.93 -11.19 -0.52
C PRO A 133 -18.02 -12.28 -1.12
N TYR A 134 -17.47 -12.06 -2.32
CA TYR A 134 -16.60 -13.02 -2.99
C TYR A 134 -15.12 -12.91 -2.56
N LEU A 135 -14.77 -11.82 -1.89
CA LEU A 135 -13.38 -11.42 -1.61
C LEU A 135 -13.04 -11.60 -0.13
N SER A 136 -13.28 -12.79 0.43
CA SER A 136 -12.76 -13.11 1.77
C SER A 136 -11.23 -13.16 1.75
N LEU A 137 -10.58 -12.78 2.86
CA LEU A 137 -9.13 -12.83 2.99
C LEU A 137 -8.56 -14.21 2.61
N ASP A 138 -9.19 -15.29 3.06
CA ASP A 138 -8.76 -16.66 2.76
C ASP A 138 -8.86 -16.98 1.26
N ASN A 139 -9.95 -16.57 0.59
CA ASN A 139 -10.09 -16.76 -0.85
C ASN A 139 -9.04 -15.97 -1.63
N VAL A 140 -8.72 -14.76 -1.18
CA VAL A 140 -7.73 -13.90 -1.84
C VAL A 140 -6.32 -14.46 -1.63
N LEU A 141 -5.98 -14.95 -0.43
CA LEU A 141 -4.72 -15.66 -0.17
C LEU A 141 -4.60 -16.91 -1.04
N ASN A 142 -5.65 -17.72 -1.13
CA ASN A 142 -5.69 -18.86 -2.03
C ASN A 142 -5.47 -18.46 -3.49
N GLY A 143 -6.07 -17.36 -3.94
CA GLY A 143 -5.88 -16.81 -5.28
C GLY A 143 -4.42 -16.40 -5.55
N VAL A 144 -3.79 -15.74 -4.58
CA VAL A 144 -2.38 -15.35 -4.66
C VAL A 144 -1.45 -16.58 -4.69
N PHE A 145 -1.65 -17.53 -3.78
CA PHE A 145 -0.85 -18.76 -3.74
C PHE A 145 -1.01 -19.58 -5.02
N ALA A 146 -2.24 -19.75 -5.51
CA ALA A 146 -2.52 -20.44 -6.76
C ALA A 146 -1.88 -19.73 -7.96
N THR A 147 -1.85 -18.40 -7.97
CA THR A 147 -1.17 -17.63 -9.03
C THR A 147 0.32 -17.93 -9.04
N THR A 148 1.00 -17.85 -7.89
CA THR A 148 2.44 -18.16 -7.81
C THR A 148 2.78 -19.63 -8.01
N ASN A 149 1.86 -20.54 -7.65
CA ASN A 149 2.00 -21.95 -7.98
C ASN A 149 1.96 -22.16 -9.51
N LYS A 150 1.03 -21.52 -10.22
CA LYS A 150 0.96 -21.63 -11.69
C LYS A 150 2.17 -21.00 -12.39
N LEU A 151 2.67 -19.87 -11.89
CA LEU A 151 3.80 -19.16 -12.50
C LEU A 151 5.14 -19.84 -12.24
N TRP A 152 5.37 -20.29 -10.99
CA TRP A 152 6.70 -20.71 -10.52
C TRP A 152 6.72 -22.08 -9.83
N GLY A 153 5.56 -22.71 -9.59
CA GLY A 153 5.46 -24.01 -8.93
C GLY A 153 5.57 -23.95 -7.40
N LEU A 154 5.51 -22.75 -6.81
CA LEU A 154 5.66 -22.57 -5.36
C LEU A 154 4.51 -23.22 -4.58
N THR A 155 4.80 -23.70 -3.38
CA THR A 155 3.80 -24.22 -2.44
C THR A 155 3.91 -23.53 -1.09
N PHE A 156 2.76 -23.31 -0.44
CA PHE A 156 2.62 -22.61 0.83
C PHE A 156 1.89 -23.54 1.80
N THR A 157 2.55 -23.93 2.89
CA THR A 157 1.97 -24.80 3.93
C THR A 157 1.87 -24.02 5.23
N GLU A 158 0.66 -23.82 5.73
CA GLU A 158 0.45 -23.08 6.98
C GLU A 158 1.01 -23.86 8.17
N ILE A 159 1.66 -23.15 9.10
CA ILE A 159 2.28 -23.71 10.30
C ILE A 159 1.50 -23.18 11.51
N PHE A 160 1.07 -24.10 12.39
CA PHE A 160 0.22 -23.76 13.55
C PHE A 160 0.94 -23.87 14.90
N ASP A 161 2.11 -24.49 14.94
CA ASP A 161 2.90 -24.78 16.14
C ASP A 161 4.07 -23.79 16.33
N ILE A 162 3.86 -22.53 15.96
CA ILE A 162 4.83 -21.43 16.15
C ILE A 162 4.18 -20.27 16.90
N ASN A 163 4.88 -19.78 17.93
CA ASN A 163 4.49 -18.56 18.64
C ASN A 163 4.81 -17.33 17.79
N LEU A 164 3.78 -16.58 17.40
CA LEU A 164 3.91 -15.31 16.68
C LEU A 164 3.76 -14.13 17.63
N TYR A 165 4.19 -12.95 17.17
CA TYR A 165 4.10 -11.70 17.95
C TYR A 165 2.66 -11.19 18.13
N HIS A 166 1.70 -11.75 17.39
CA HIS A 166 0.28 -11.43 17.50
C HIS A 166 -0.57 -12.67 17.18
N PRO A 167 -1.68 -12.94 17.90
CA PRO A 167 -2.51 -14.13 17.67
C PRO A 167 -3.17 -14.16 16.29
N ASP A 168 -3.49 -13.00 15.72
CA ASP A 168 -4.09 -12.92 14.37
C ASP A 168 -3.06 -13.07 13.22
N ALA A 169 -1.76 -13.09 13.54
CA ALA A 169 -0.75 -13.32 12.53
C ALA A 169 -0.78 -14.80 12.11
N ARG A 170 -0.51 -15.06 10.82
CA ARG A 170 -0.45 -16.40 10.24
C ARG A 170 0.91 -16.62 9.61
N VAL A 171 1.36 -17.86 9.54
CA VAL A 171 2.70 -18.21 9.07
C VAL A 171 2.67 -19.42 8.16
N TRP A 172 3.46 -19.37 7.08
CA TRP A 172 3.56 -20.41 6.08
C TRP A 172 5.01 -20.79 5.80
N GLU A 173 5.27 -22.08 5.64
CA GLU A 173 6.46 -22.59 4.96
C GLU A 173 6.29 -22.41 3.46
N VAL A 174 7.31 -21.86 2.80
CA VAL A 174 7.36 -21.71 1.34
C VAL A 174 8.38 -22.69 0.76
N LYS A 175 7.94 -23.49 -0.21
CA LYS A 175 8.79 -24.45 -0.94
C LYS A 175 8.76 -24.19 -2.45
N ASP A 176 9.88 -24.51 -3.09
CA ASP A 176 9.99 -24.51 -4.55
C ASP A 176 9.29 -25.75 -5.14
N LYS A 177 9.17 -25.78 -6.46
CA LYS A 177 8.57 -26.87 -7.24
C LYS A 177 9.25 -28.23 -7.04
N ASP A 178 10.52 -28.25 -6.64
CA ASP A 178 11.29 -29.45 -6.33
C ASP A 178 11.14 -29.91 -4.86
N GLY A 179 10.34 -29.16 -4.07
CA GLY A 179 10.13 -29.41 -2.65
C GLY A 179 11.18 -28.80 -1.73
N SER A 180 12.20 -28.11 -2.26
CA SER A 180 13.22 -27.45 -1.45
C SER A 180 12.65 -26.27 -0.67
N HIS A 181 13.15 -26.09 0.56
CA HIS A 181 12.74 -25.01 1.44
C HIS A 181 13.29 -23.66 0.95
N LEU A 182 12.39 -22.71 0.67
CA LEU A 182 12.73 -21.37 0.20
C LEU A 182 12.69 -20.33 1.32
N GLY A 183 11.81 -20.48 2.31
CA GLY A 183 11.74 -19.56 3.44
C GLY A 183 10.43 -19.64 4.20
N ILE A 184 10.22 -18.64 5.06
CA ILE A 184 9.01 -18.49 5.87
C ILE A 184 8.31 -17.18 5.48
N PHE A 185 7.01 -17.26 5.27
CA PHE A 185 6.13 -16.12 5.01
C PHE A 185 5.19 -15.91 6.19
N ILE A 186 5.10 -14.69 6.70
CA ILE A 186 4.19 -14.29 7.78
C ILE A 186 3.21 -13.25 7.24
N GLY A 187 1.94 -13.40 7.55
CA GLY A 187 0.89 -12.45 7.21
C GLY A 187 0.22 -11.88 8.46
N ASP A 188 0.23 -10.56 8.61
CA ASP A 188 -0.47 -9.85 9.69
C ASP A 188 -1.42 -8.79 9.10
N TYR A 189 -2.67 -9.19 8.87
CA TYR A 189 -3.53 -8.50 7.92
C TYR A 189 -4.47 -7.45 8.51
N PHE A 190 -4.80 -7.53 9.80
CA PHE A 190 -5.91 -6.74 10.36
C PHE A 190 -5.48 -5.43 11.00
N THR A 191 -6.31 -4.40 10.84
CA THR A 191 -6.15 -3.11 11.52
C THR A 191 -6.30 -3.26 13.04
N ARG A 192 -5.46 -2.56 13.82
CA ARG A 192 -5.54 -2.49 15.28
C ARG A 192 -4.87 -1.23 15.82
N SER A 193 -5.26 -0.81 17.02
CA SER A 193 -4.87 0.49 17.60
C SER A 193 -3.37 0.67 17.80
N ASN A 194 -2.63 -0.41 18.06
CA ASN A 194 -1.19 -0.39 18.27
C ASN A 194 -0.37 -0.75 17.02
N LYS A 195 -0.99 -0.82 15.83
CA LYS A 195 -0.32 -1.07 14.55
C LYS A 195 -0.27 0.21 13.73
N ARG A 196 0.88 0.48 13.10
CA ARG A 196 1.03 1.55 12.11
C ARG A 196 0.07 1.33 10.93
N GLY A 197 -0.56 2.40 10.44
CA GLY A 197 -1.41 2.34 9.25
C GLY A 197 -0.63 2.04 7.95
N GLY A 198 -1.37 1.72 6.89
CA GLY A 198 -0.84 1.38 5.56
C GLY A 198 -0.69 -0.12 5.32
N ALA A 199 0.13 -0.49 4.36
CA ALA A 199 0.59 -1.85 4.13
C ALA A 199 2.09 -1.82 3.84
N TRP A 200 2.80 -2.89 4.21
CA TRP A 200 4.22 -3.02 3.93
C TRP A 200 4.70 -4.47 4.03
N MET A 201 5.77 -4.76 3.32
CA MET A 201 6.61 -5.94 3.50
C MET A 201 7.85 -5.61 4.34
N SER A 202 8.28 -6.56 5.16
CA SER A 202 9.58 -6.51 5.85
C SER A 202 10.18 -7.91 5.97
N SER A 203 11.39 -8.00 6.51
CA SER A 203 12.08 -9.27 6.76
C SER A 203 12.58 -9.30 8.21
N PHE A 204 12.23 -10.36 8.95
CA PHE A 204 12.90 -10.67 10.23
C PHE A 204 14.31 -11.19 10.00
N ARG A 205 14.52 -11.88 8.88
CA ARG A 205 15.82 -12.37 8.42
C ARG A 205 15.87 -12.33 6.89
N GLY A 206 16.91 -11.72 6.33
CA GLY A 206 17.15 -11.74 4.89
C GLY A 206 17.79 -13.04 4.41
N GLN A 207 17.77 -13.28 3.10
CA GLN A 207 18.52 -14.38 2.47
C GLN A 207 20.01 -14.04 2.41
N SER A 208 20.88 -15.05 2.52
CA SER A 208 22.31 -14.92 2.23
C SER A 208 22.93 -16.30 2.01
N ASN A 209 23.93 -16.39 1.15
CA ASN A 209 24.77 -17.60 0.98
C ASN A 209 26.23 -17.36 1.41
N LEU A 210 26.54 -16.29 2.16
CA LEU A 210 27.91 -15.92 2.53
C LEU A 210 28.54 -16.96 3.47
N ASP A 211 27.83 -17.32 4.54
CA ASP A 211 28.28 -18.26 5.58
C ASP A 211 27.43 -19.56 5.56
N GLY A 212 27.10 -20.02 4.36
CA GLY A 212 26.17 -21.14 4.14
C GLY A 212 24.77 -20.68 3.76
N SER A 213 23.85 -21.63 3.53
CA SER A 213 22.51 -21.30 3.02
C SER A 213 21.61 -20.76 4.14
N GLN A 214 21.32 -19.46 4.08
CA GLN A 214 20.35 -18.79 4.95
C GLN A 214 19.09 -18.44 4.17
N ARG A 215 17.94 -19.00 4.59
CA ARG A 215 16.63 -18.68 4.00
C ARG A 215 15.92 -17.52 4.71
N PRO A 216 15.21 -16.65 3.97
CA PRO A 216 14.57 -15.48 4.52
C PRO A 216 13.33 -15.82 5.34
N ILE A 217 13.00 -14.91 6.27
CA ILE A 217 11.74 -14.87 7.01
C ILE A 217 11.12 -13.52 6.71
N VAL A 218 10.08 -13.53 5.89
CA VAL A 218 9.41 -12.35 5.35
C VAL A 218 8.06 -12.16 6.04
N VAL A 219 7.69 -10.91 6.28
CA VAL A 219 6.38 -10.54 6.82
C VAL A 219 5.69 -9.52 5.93
N ASN A 220 4.44 -9.78 5.58
CA ASN A 220 3.52 -8.79 5.03
C ASN A 220 2.58 -8.31 6.12
N VAL A 221 2.50 -7.00 6.29
CA VAL A 221 1.58 -6.38 7.24
C VAL A 221 0.60 -5.52 6.45
N CYS A 222 -0.69 -5.74 6.69
CA CYS A 222 -1.78 -4.94 6.14
C CYS A 222 -2.66 -4.39 7.28
N ASN A 223 -3.62 -3.54 6.91
CA ASN A 223 -4.61 -2.94 7.81
C ASN A 223 -6.04 -3.14 7.27
N PHE A 224 -6.38 -4.38 6.92
CA PHE A 224 -7.71 -4.75 6.46
C PHE A 224 -8.72 -4.77 7.62
N PRO A 225 -10.03 -4.67 7.31
CA PRO A 225 -11.08 -4.91 8.30
C PRO A 225 -10.93 -6.30 8.93
N ALA A 226 -11.03 -6.36 10.25
CA ALA A 226 -11.10 -7.63 10.96
C ALA A 226 -12.45 -8.34 10.67
N PRO A 227 -12.52 -9.67 10.87
CA PRO A 227 -13.78 -10.41 10.90
C PRO A 227 -14.80 -9.78 11.86
N VAL A 228 -16.09 -9.93 11.58
CA VAL A 228 -17.18 -9.42 12.43
C VAL A 228 -18.08 -10.59 12.82
N GLY A 229 -18.08 -10.97 14.10
CA GLY A 229 -18.81 -12.15 14.55
C GLY A 229 -18.33 -13.41 13.83
N ASP A 230 -19.26 -14.12 13.19
CA ASP A 230 -18.96 -15.34 12.42
C ASP A 230 -18.63 -15.06 10.93
N ASP A 231 -18.73 -13.80 10.49
CA ASP A 231 -18.44 -13.43 9.09
C ASP A 231 -16.92 -13.36 8.85
N PRO A 232 -16.44 -13.88 7.71
CA PRO A 232 -15.02 -13.79 7.35
C PRO A 232 -14.58 -12.33 7.14
N ALA A 233 -13.27 -12.10 7.17
CA ALA A 233 -12.73 -10.80 6.79
C ALA A 233 -12.94 -10.54 5.29
N LEU A 234 -13.94 -9.73 4.95
CA LEU A 234 -14.25 -9.37 3.56
C LEU A 234 -13.44 -8.15 3.11
N LEU A 235 -12.81 -8.27 1.95
CA LEU A 235 -11.92 -7.28 1.37
C LEU A 235 -12.63 -6.48 0.27
N SER A 236 -12.32 -5.19 0.16
CA SER A 236 -12.61 -4.42 -1.06
C SER A 236 -11.66 -4.81 -2.19
N PHE A 237 -11.95 -4.41 -3.43
CA PHE A 237 -11.04 -4.67 -4.54
C PHE A 237 -9.69 -3.94 -4.34
N GLY A 238 -9.73 -2.75 -3.73
CA GLY A 238 -8.53 -2.05 -3.29
C GLY A 238 -7.66 -2.87 -2.33
N ASN A 239 -8.28 -3.50 -1.31
CA ASN A 239 -7.56 -4.37 -0.36
C ASN A 239 -6.96 -5.60 -1.06
N VAL A 240 -7.64 -6.19 -2.05
CA VAL A 240 -7.10 -7.28 -2.86
C VAL A 240 -5.86 -6.83 -3.60
N THR A 241 -5.91 -5.67 -4.25
CA THR A 241 -4.76 -5.09 -4.95
C THR A 241 -3.60 -4.85 -3.98
N THR A 242 -3.86 -4.31 -2.78
CA THR A 242 -2.86 -4.15 -1.73
C THR A 242 -2.23 -5.49 -1.31
N LEU A 243 -3.03 -6.54 -1.13
CA LEU A 243 -2.52 -7.85 -0.75
C LEU A 243 -1.57 -8.39 -1.84
N PHE A 244 -1.97 -8.31 -3.11
CA PHE A 244 -1.11 -8.71 -4.24
C PHE A 244 0.18 -7.87 -4.32
N HIS A 245 0.09 -6.56 -4.07
CA HIS A 245 1.25 -5.66 -4.06
C HIS A 245 2.27 -6.08 -3.00
N GLU A 246 1.84 -6.20 -1.74
CA GLU A 246 2.73 -6.64 -0.66
C GLU A 246 3.26 -8.05 -0.90
N PHE A 247 2.43 -8.94 -1.47
CA PHE A 247 2.87 -10.28 -1.81
C PHE A 247 3.93 -10.30 -2.89
N GLY A 248 3.89 -9.36 -3.84
CA GLY A 248 4.96 -9.15 -4.82
C GLY A 248 6.30 -8.87 -4.15
N HIS A 249 6.34 -7.94 -3.18
CA HIS A 249 7.54 -7.69 -2.38
C HIS A 249 7.95 -8.94 -1.57
N ALA A 250 6.99 -9.69 -1.04
CA ALA A 250 7.29 -10.91 -0.31
C ALA A 250 7.98 -11.96 -1.19
N MET A 251 7.51 -12.14 -2.42
CA MET A 251 8.13 -13.04 -3.40
C MET A 251 9.51 -12.54 -3.83
N HIS A 252 9.69 -11.23 -4.02
CA HIS A 252 11.02 -10.66 -4.28
C HIS A 252 12.00 -11.00 -3.13
N GLY A 253 11.54 -10.92 -1.88
CA GLY A 253 12.30 -11.32 -0.70
C GLY A 253 12.59 -12.82 -0.61
N ILE A 254 11.59 -13.67 -0.84
CA ILE A 254 11.69 -15.13 -0.66
C ILE A 254 12.49 -15.81 -1.78
N LEU A 255 12.31 -15.35 -3.02
CA LEU A 255 12.92 -15.97 -4.21
C LEU A 255 14.34 -15.49 -4.49
N THR A 256 14.82 -14.50 -3.73
CA THR A 256 16.19 -14.01 -3.89
C THR A 256 17.21 -15.12 -3.60
N ASN A 257 18.30 -15.17 -4.36
CA ASN A 257 19.36 -16.16 -4.18
C ASN A 257 20.72 -15.54 -4.47
N VAL A 258 21.28 -14.85 -3.47
CA VAL A 258 22.54 -14.12 -3.59
C VAL A 258 23.54 -14.55 -2.52
N THR A 259 24.83 -14.25 -2.74
CA THR A 259 25.87 -14.47 -1.74
C THR A 259 25.72 -13.50 -0.58
N TYR A 260 25.72 -12.19 -0.85
CA TYR A 260 25.72 -11.17 0.18
C TYR A 260 24.31 -10.71 0.53
N GLY A 261 23.96 -10.80 1.82
CA GLY A 261 22.65 -10.38 2.31
C GLY A 261 22.32 -8.90 2.09
N SER A 262 23.33 -8.04 1.93
CA SER A 262 23.15 -6.63 1.58
C SER A 262 22.56 -6.40 0.19
N MET A 263 22.57 -7.41 -0.67
CA MET A 263 21.97 -7.38 -2.01
C MET A 263 20.74 -8.28 -2.12
N ALA A 264 20.28 -8.86 -1.00
CA ALA A 264 19.19 -9.82 -1.00
C ALA A 264 17.82 -9.13 -0.97
N GLY A 265 16.84 -9.80 -1.57
CA GLY A 265 15.43 -9.39 -1.55
C GLY A 265 15.22 -8.02 -2.17
N THR A 266 14.48 -7.16 -1.48
CA THR A 266 14.13 -5.81 -1.94
C THR A 266 15.23 -4.77 -1.70
N SER A 267 16.49 -5.20 -1.50
CA SER A 267 17.64 -4.31 -1.23
C SER A 267 18.18 -3.60 -2.48
N GLY A 268 17.27 -3.10 -3.32
CA GLY A 268 17.57 -2.36 -4.55
C GLY A 268 17.23 -0.87 -4.46
N PRO A 269 17.48 -0.11 -5.55
CA PRO A 269 17.00 1.25 -5.70
C PRO A 269 15.50 1.37 -5.40
N ARG A 270 15.09 2.38 -4.62
CA ARG A 270 13.67 2.54 -4.21
C ARG A 270 12.69 2.75 -5.36
N ASP A 271 13.17 3.22 -6.50
CA ASP A 271 12.42 3.43 -7.73
C ASP A 271 12.42 2.20 -8.66
N LEU A 272 12.97 1.09 -8.18
CA LEU A 272 12.83 -0.26 -8.76
C LEU A 272 12.03 -1.20 -7.85
N ALA A 273 12.21 -1.04 -6.54
CA ALA A 273 11.78 -1.98 -5.50
C ALA A 273 10.28 -2.03 -5.22
#